data_AF-A0A0B6ZKR1-F1
#
_entry.id   AF-A0A0B6ZKR1-F1
#
_cell.length_a   1.000
_cell.length_b   1.000
_cell.length_c   1.000
_cell.angle_alpha   90.00
_cell.angle_beta   90.00
_cell.angle_gamma   90.00
#
_symmetry.space_group_name_H-M   'P 1'
#
loop_
_entity.id
_entity.type
_entity.pdbx_description
1 polymer ?
#
loop_
_entity_poly.entity_id
_entity_poly.type
_entity_poly.pdbx_seq_one_letter_code
_entity_poly.pdbx_strand_id
1 'polypeptide(L)'
;KVRGFPVPTLRWFKDDEEIVDHPRIHVESNGTGGYSLIIDNVHKGDEAAYRCRAENMEGACSSFFFLSVKAKPKNKKKKDQKGSANRRTVSFPPMFATIVEKVEEEEKQGKEFQQLPPSPMTDFYYALTLKGRQSWPTFLGDWAFANGGHSHKRRTDDGDDDDVDNQSSAATSVTVPNGDHGSSNQARLAARRSLRRSELAARNEVKKQRVNEEDTQSKEINEKEKKRLEEEDKKKTDEMKIDIERRRRSEAMRLRKKAREERIQKEGEEKTKEENEEAELLDENKKEGDKLQSEIRKEEESKQHVEEM
;
A
#
# COMPACT_ATOMS: atom_id res chain seq x y z
N LYS A 1 -0.81 5.99 -2.88
CA LYS A 1 -1.89 6.89 -3.34
C LYS A 1 -2.68 7.33 -2.12
N VAL A 2 -2.90 8.63 -1.95
CA VAL A 2 -3.55 9.24 -0.79
C VAL A 2 -4.93 9.76 -1.20
N ARG A 3 -5.89 9.76 -0.28
CA ARG A 3 -7.24 10.31 -0.47
C ARG A 3 -7.64 11.06 0.80
N GLY A 4 -8.32 12.19 0.65
CA GLY A 4 -8.85 13.01 1.74
C GLY A 4 -9.67 14.16 1.17
N PHE A 5 -10.61 14.68 1.96
CA PHE A 5 -11.38 15.89 1.65
C PHE A 5 -11.46 16.78 2.91
N PRO A 6 -11.06 18.06 2.87
CA PRO A 6 -10.22 18.71 1.84
C PRO A 6 -8.93 17.96 1.46
N VAL A 7 -8.28 18.38 0.38
CA VAL A 7 -7.06 17.71 -0.13
C VAL A 7 -5.94 17.81 0.91
N PRO A 8 -5.36 16.69 1.38
CA PRO A 8 -4.35 16.73 2.42
C PRO A 8 -2.99 17.20 1.89
N THR A 9 -2.28 17.98 2.72
CA THR A 9 -0.90 18.38 2.49
C THR A 9 0.01 17.20 2.83
N LEU A 10 0.92 16.82 1.91
CA LEU A 10 1.81 15.68 2.09
C LEU A 10 3.25 16.12 2.33
N ARG A 11 3.85 15.66 3.43
CA ARG A 11 5.22 15.94 3.87
C ARG A 11 6.02 14.64 3.91
N TRP A 12 7.29 14.70 3.53
CA TRP A 12 8.20 13.55 3.53
C TRP A 12 9.29 13.73 4.58
N PHE A 13 9.69 12.63 5.21
CA PHE A 13 10.71 12.59 6.25
C PHE A 13 11.72 11.48 5.95
N LYS A 14 12.98 11.71 6.32
CA LYS A 14 14.10 10.77 6.28
C LYS A 14 14.73 10.72 7.67
N ASP A 15 14.76 9.54 8.30
CA ASP A 15 15.27 9.33 9.66
C ASP A 15 14.69 10.33 10.69
N ASP A 16 13.37 10.54 10.61
CA ASP A 16 12.57 11.54 11.36
C ASP A 16 12.83 13.03 11.05
N GLU A 17 13.81 13.38 10.21
CA GLU A 17 14.04 14.74 9.71
C GLU A 17 13.19 15.05 8.46
N GLU A 18 12.59 16.24 8.35
CA GLU A 18 11.76 16.60 7.20
C GLU A 18 12.60 16.90 5.95
N ILE A 19 12.21 16.30 4.81
CA ILE A 19 12.84 16.54 3.52
C ILE A 19 12.32 17.87 2.95
N VAL A 20 12.99 18.96 3.28
CA VAL A 20 12.75 20.29 2.71
C VAL A 20 13.80 20.56 1.61
N ASP A 21 13.31 20.81 0.39
CA ASP A 21 14.04 21.29 -0.80
C ASP A 21 15.50 20.79 -0.96
N HIS A 22 15.67 19.62 -1.58
CA HIS A 22 16.96 18.97 -1.74
C HIS A 22 17.26 18.70 -3.23
N PRO A 23 18.43 19.08 -3.78
CA PRO A 23 18.70 19.11 -5.22
C PRO A 23 18.82 17.74 -5.91
N ARG A 24 18.71 16.63 -5.15
CA ARG A 24 18.61 15.26 -5.68
C ARG A 24 17.31 14.55 -5.28
N ILE A 25 16.42 15.20 -4.54
CA ILE A 25 15.20 14.56 -4.02
C ILE A 25 14.00 15.42 -4.38
N HIS A 26 13.14 14.88 -5.23
CA HIS A 26 12.00 15.60 -5.80
C HIS A 26 10.69 14.90 -5.43
N VAL A 27 9.66 15.70 -5.16
CA VAL A 27 8.32 15.21 -4.83
C VAL A 27 7.38 15.59 -5.95
N GLU A 28 6.87 14.60 -6.69
CA GLU A 28 5.85 14.81 -7.70
C GLU A 28 4.46 14.58 -7.11
N SER A 29 3.49 15.40 -7.52
CA SER A 29 2.08 15.17 -7.23
C SER A 29 1.25 15.25 -8.52
N ASN A 30 0.42 14.23 -8.76
CA ASN A 30 -0.32 14.08 -10.02
C ASN A 30 -1.73 14.71 -9.94
N GLY A 31 -1.99 15.61 -8.99
CA GLY A 31 -3.29 16.24 -8.69
C GLY A 31 -4.42 15.30 -8.23
N THR A 32 -4.32 14.01 -8.54
CA THR A 32 -5.33 12.96 -8.36
C THR A 32 -5.07 12.08 -7.13
N GLY A 33 -4.36 12.63 -6.12
CA GLY A 33 -3.91 11.91 -4.92
C GLY A 33 -2.73 10.94 -5.15
N GLY A 34 -2.12 10.97 -6.34
CA GLY A 34 -0.83 10.33 -6.60
C GLY A 34 0.31 11.22 -6.11
N TYR A 35 1.20 10.67 -5.28
CA TYR A 35 2.41 11.33 -4.79
C TYR A 35 3.58 10.37 -4.95
N SER A 36 4.72 10.87 -5.44
CA SER A 36 5.94 10.10 -5.69
C SER A 36 7.14 10.82 -5.10
N LEU A 37 8.04 10.07 -4.44
CA LEU A 37 9.36 10.55 -4.02
C LEU A 37 10.41 10.01 -4.99
N ILE A 38 11.14 10.90 -5.65
CA ILE A 38 12.18 10.57 -6.63
C ILE A 38 13.53 10.94 -6.01
N ILE A 39 14.50 10.02 -6.07
CA ILE A 39 15.86 10.23 -5.53
C ILE A 39 16.87 9.99 -6.66
N ASP A 40 17.47 11.06 -7.15
CA ASP A 40 18.48 11.02 -8.20
C ASP A 40 19.86 10.66 -7.66
N ASN A 41 20.56 9.81 -8.43
CA ASN A 41 21.88 9.27 -8.09
C ASN A 41 21.92 8.75 -6.64
N VAL A 42 21.30 7.58 -6.39
CA VAL A 42 21.24 6.96 -5.06
C VAL A 42 22.63 6.59 -4.55
N HIS A 43 23.02 7.15 -3.41
CA HIS A 43 24.27 6.90 -2.69
C HIS A 43 24.03 6.08 -1.42
N LYS A 44 25.09 5.54 -0.81
CA LYS A 44 24.97 4.80 0.47
C LYS A 44 24.45 5.67 1.63
N GLY A 45 24.59 7.01 1.55
CA GLY A 45 24.01 7.95 2.52
C GLY A 45 22.50 8.17 2.35
N ASP A 46 21.87 7.59 1.33
CA ASP A 46 20.42 7.60 1.12
C ASP A 46 19.76 6.31 1.70
N GLU A 47 20.54 5.38 2.25
CA GLU A 47 20.02 4.23 3.02
C GLU A 47 19.50 4.72 4.38
N ALA A 48 18.16 4.76 4.51
CA ALA A 48 17.45 5.44 5.60
C ALA A 48 16.01 4.95 5.74
N ALA A 49 15.36 5.29 6.86
CA ALA A 49 13.92 5.13 7.06
C ALA A 49 13.18 6.36 6.51
N TYR A 50 12.27 6.15 5.55
CA TYR A 50 11.45 7.20 4.95
C TYR A 50 10.02 7.11 5.46
N ARG A 51 9.42 8.25 5.81
CA ARG A 51 8.01 8.37 6.20
C ARG A 51 7.33 9.43 5.34
N CYS A 52 6.11 9.16 4.86
CA CYS A 52 5.20 10.23 4.42
C CYS A 52 4.13 10.45 5.47
N ARG A 53 3.75 11.72 5.66
CA ARG A 53 2.62 12.16 6.49
C ARG A 53 1.72 13.02 5.62
N ALA A 54 0.44 12.65 5.52
CA ALA A 54 -0.58 13.44 4.85
C ALA A 54 -1.53 14.01 5.91
N GLU A 55 -1.76 15.32 5.89
CA GLU A 55 -2.50 16.01 6.95
C GLU A 55 -3.49 17.03 6.38
N ASN A 56 -4.66 17.09 7.00
CA ASN A 56 -5.78 17.96 6.65
C ASN A 56 -6.53 18.36 7.94
N MET A 57 -7.45 19.32 7.85
CA MET A 57 -8.26 19.78 8.99
C MET A 57 -9.06 18.65 9.68
N GLU A 58 -9.45 17.61 8.92
CA GLU A 58 -10.17 16.44 9.42
C GLU A 58 -9.27 15.35 10.04
N GLY A 59 -7.94 15.47 9.94
CA GLY A 59 -6.99 14.51 10.52
C GLY A 59 -5.74 14.25 9.68
N ALA A 60 -4.93 13.31 10.17
CA ALA A 60 -3.64 12.92 9.58
C ALA A 60 -3.54 11.41 9.35
N CYS A 61 -2.72 11.01 8.38
CA CYS A 61 -2.29 9.63 8.21
C CYS A 61 -0.81 9.56 7.80
N SER A 62 -0.16 8.45 8.11
CA SER A 62 1.27 8.26 7.83
C SER A 62 1.56 6.87 7.26
N SER A 63 2.66 6.76 6.51
CA SER A 63 3.16 5.49 5.98
C SER A 63 4.69 5.51 5.95
N PHE A 64 5.32 4.35 6.19
CA PHE A 64 6.75 4.23 6.38
C PHE A 64 7.36 3.11 5.53
N PHE A 65 8.60 3.29 5.10
CA PHE A 65 9.41 2.25 4.44
C PHE A 65 10.90 2.45 4.71
N PHE A 66 11.71 1.42 4.47
CA PHE A 66 13.17 1.50 4.58
C PHE A 66 13.82 1.32 3.20
N LEU A 67 14.70 2.23 2.82
CA LEU A 67 15.46 2.16 1.57
C LEU A 67 16.84 1.53 1.84
N SER A 68 17.19 0.42 1.17
CA SER A 68 18.52 -0.19 1.28
C SER A 68 19.30 -0.13 -0.04
N VAL A 69 20.57 0.27 0.04
CA VAL A 69 21.43 0.62 -1.10
C VAL A 69 22.55 -0.40 -1.29
N LYS A 70 22.34 -1.32 -2.24
CA LYS A 70 23.32 -2.37 -2.59
C LYS A 70 24.46 -1.83 -3.44
N ALA A 71 25.62 -1.58 -2.83
CA ALA A 71 26.85 -1.26 -3.55
C ALA A 71 27.41 -2.48 -4.32
N LYS A 72 27.91 -2.26 -5.54
CA LYS A 72 28.69 -3.29 -6.27
C LYS A 72 29.95 -3.65 -5.47
N PRO A 73 30.30 -4.94 -5.32
CA PRO A 73 31.50 -5.33 -4.57
C PRO A 73 32.76 -4.81 -5.27
N LYS A 74 33.48 -3.90 -4.60
CA LYS A 74 34.83 -3.50 -5.04
C LYS A 74 35.79 -4.64 -4.71
N ASN A 75 36.37 -5.27 -5.73
CA ASN A 75 37.39 -6.32 -5.59
C ASN A 75 38.65 -5.80 -4.89
N LYS A 76 38.66 -5.79 -3.55
CA LYS A 76 39.87 -5.61 -2.76
C LYS A 76 40.58 -6.97 -2.67
N LYS A 77 41.81 -7.06 -3.18
CA LYS A 77 42.66 -8.25 -3.03
C LYS A 77 42.80 -8.57 -1.53
N LYS A 78 42.54 -9.82 -1.14
CA LYS A 78 42.63 -10.25 0.26
C LYS A 78 44.07 -10.09 0.77
N LYS A 79 44.22 -9.60 2.00
CA LYS A 79 45.28 -10.04 2.90
C LYS A 79 44.63 -10.98 3.91
N ASP A 80 45.23 -12.14 4.12
CA ASP A 80 44.67 -13.17 4.99
C ASP A 80 44.87 -12.82 6.46
N GLN A 81 43.79 -12.92 7.24
CA GLN A 81 43.87 -13.22 8.66
C GLN A 81 42.90 -14.37 8.97
N LYS A 82 43.44 -15.40 9.64
CA LYS A 82 42.71 -16.62 9.99
C LYS A 82 41.84 -16.38 11.23
N GLY A 83 40.64 -16.96 11.19
CA GLY A 83 40.04 -17.60 12.37
C GLY A 83 39.37 -16.72 13.41
N SER A 84 38.06 -16.55 13.28
CA SER A 84 37.17 -16.86 14.40
C SER A 84 35.83 -17.34 13.87
N ALA A 85 35.39 -18.51 14.33
CA ALA A 85 34.06 -19.02 14.01
C ALA A 85 33.09 -18.54 15.09
N ASN A 86 32.16 -17.64 14.73
CA ASN A 86 30.88 -17.67 15.41
C ASN A 86 29.71 -17.31 14.49
N ARG A 87 28.59 -18.01 14.69
CA ARG A 87 27.47 -18.09 13.75
C ARG A 87 26.28 -17.29 14.28
N ARG A 88 25.98 -16.19 13.60
CA ARG A 88 24.67 -15.50 13.55
C ARG A 88 24.05 -15.08 14.90
N THR A 89 24.23 -13.82 15.26
CA THR A 89 23.11 -12.95 15.62
C THR A 89 23.25 -11.65 14.82
N VAL A 90 22.33 -11.39 13.89
CA VAL A 90 22.11 -10.02 13.42
C VAL A 90 21.21 -9.40 14.46
N SER A 91 21.80 -8.79 15.49
CA SER A 91 21.05 -7.95 16.40
C SER A 91 20.55 -6.75 15.60
N PHE A 92 19.24 -6.73 15.30
CA PHE A 92 18.60 -5.51 14.84
C PHE A 92 18.92 -4.37 15.83
N PRO A 93 19.34 -3.19 15.36
CA PRO A 93 19.57 -2.06 16.24
C PRO A 93 18.29 -1.72 17.03
N PRO A 94 18.41 -1.22 18.27
CA PRO A 94 17.26 -0.96 19.15
C PRO A 94 16.22 0.01 18.57
N MET A 95 16.58 0.77 17.54
CA MET A 95 15.70 1.65 16.75
C MET A 95 14.39 0.99 16.30
N PHE A 96 14.39 -0.32 15.98
CA PHE A 96 13.16 -1.00 15.56
C PHE A 96 12.11 -1.13 16.67
N ALA A 97 12.53 -1.26 17.94
CA ALA A 97 11.60 -1.36 19.06
C ALA A 97 10.89 -0.03 19.30
N THR A 98 11.66 1.05 19.42
CA THR A 98 11.16 2.42 19.70
C THR A 98 10.26 2.99 18.58
N ILE A 99 10.40 2.52 17.34
CA ILE A 99 9.57 2.99 16.21
C ILE A 99 8.24 2.24 16.16
N VAL A 100 8.22 0.93 16.45
CA VAL A 100 6.97 0.16 16.58
C VAL A 100 6.15 0.66 17.77
N GLU A 101 6.81 0.94 18.90
CA GLU A 101 6.16 1.45 20.11
C GLU A 101 5.44 2.79 19.90
N LYS A 102 6.05 3.72 19.15
CA LYS A 102 5.38 4.99 18.77
C LYS A 102 4.19 4.81 17.84
N VAL A 103 4.22 3.83 16.93
CA VAL A 103 3.07 3.51 16.06
C VAL A 103 1.96 2.86 16.88
N GLU A 104 2.29 2.02 17.88
CA GLU A 104 1.30 1.48 18.82
C GLU A 104 0.71 2.54 19.77
N GLU A 105 1.47 3.58 20.16
CA GLU A 105 0.95 4.72 20.92
C GLU A 105 0.00 5.59 20.08
N GLU A 106 0.35 5.93 18.84
CA GLU A 106 -0.55 6.66 17.93
C GLU A 106 -1.81 5.83 17.59
N GLU A 107 -1.68 4.51 17.39
CA GLU A 107 -2.85 3.61 17.24
C GLU A 107 -3.69 3.51 18.53
N LYS A 108 -3.07 3.54 19.72
CA LYS A 108 -3.81 3.58 21.00
C LYS A 108 -4.59 4.88 21.14
N GLN A 109 -3.98 6.04 20.84
CA GLN A 109 -4.67 7.33 20.87
C GLN A 109 -5.84 7.37 19.87
N GLY A 110 -5.66 6.79 18.66
CA GLY A 110 -6.75 6.63 17.69
C GLY A 110 -7.89 5.72 18.17
N LYS A 111 -7.58 4.64 18.90
CA LYS A 111 -8.56 3.73 19.51
C LYS A 111 -9.23 4.31 20.77
N GLU A 112 -8.54 5.17 21.50
CA GLU A 112 -9.05 5.90 22.66
C GLU A 112 -10.03 7.01 22.23
N PHE A 113 -9.75 7.70 21.12
CA PHE A 113 -10.68 8.66 20.51
C PHE A 113 -11.98 8.01 20.00
N GLN A 114 -11.95 6.71 19.65
CA GLN A 114 -13.14 5.90 19.34
C GLN A 114 -13.85 5.32 20.58
N GLN A 115 -13.29 5.48 21.79
CA GLN A 115 -13.88 5.01 23.05
C GLN A 115 -14.44 6.14 23.93
N LEU A 116 -14.39 7.40 23.48
CA LEU A 116 -15.14 8.47 24.12
C LEU A 116 -16.64 8.10 24.12
N PRO A 117 -17.31 8.08 25.29
CA PRO A 117 -18.73 7.78 25.35
C PRO A 117 -19.51 8.80 24.52
N PRO A 118 -20.62 8.42 23.86
CA PRO A 118 -21.43 9.38 23.12
C PRO A 118 -21.77 10.53 24.05
N SER A 119 -21.51 11.76 23.58
CA SER A 119 -21.82 12.97 24.34
C SER A 119 -23.26 12.89 24.86
N PRO A 120 -23.57 13.35 26.09
CA PRO A 120 -24.95 13.33 26.59
C PRO A 120 -25.91 14.10 25.66
N MET A 121 -25.42 15.02 24.83
CA MET A 121 -26.21 15.63 23.75
C MET A 121 -26.59 14.64 22.65
N THR A 122 -25.76 13.68 22.29
CA THR A 122 -26.01 12.68 21.24
C THR A 122 -27.18 11.77 21.62
N ASP A 123 -27.18 11.23 22.84
CA ASP A 123 -28.29 10.43 23.36
C ASP A 123 -29.58 11.27 23.51
N PHE A 124 -29.45 12.54 23.92
CA PHE A 124 -30.58 13.48 23.97
C PHE A 124 -31.17 13.75 22.56
N TYR A 125 -30.33 13.91 21.54
CA TYR A 125 -30.74 14.09 20.15
C TYR A 125 -31.43 12.84 19.57
N TYR A 126 -30.92 11.64 19.88
CA TYR A 126 -31.55 10.38 19.50
C TYR A 126 -32.88 10.14 20.25
N ALA A 127 -32.98 10.54 21.52
CA ALA A 127 -34.22 10.43 22.29
C ALA A 127 -35.33 11.37 21.75
N LEU A 128 -34.98 12.59 21.35
CA LEU A 128 -35.93 13.57 20.79
C LEU A 128 -36.42 13.23 19.37
N THR A 129 -35.64 12.47 18.59
CA THR A 129 -35.97 12.15 17.19
C THR A 129 -36.80 10.87 17.02
N LEU A 130 -36.85 10.00 18.03
CA LEU A 130 -37.67 8.78 18.03
C LEU A 130 -39.10 9.03 18.54
N LYS A 131 -39.99 9.46 17.64
CA LYS A 131 -41.44 9.48 17.90
C LYS A 131 -41.96 8.08 18.25
N GLY A 132 -42.19 7.81 19.54
CA GLY A 132 -43.01 6.68 20.00
C GLY A 132 -42.40 5.79 21.09
N ARG A 133 -42.13 6.32 22.27
CA ARG A 133 -41.98 5.51 23.50
C ARG A 133 -42.79 6.08 24.66
N GLN A 134 -43.36 5.18 25.46
CA GLN A 134 -44.24 5.46 26.60
C GLN A 134 -43.49 5.50 27.94
N SER A 135 -42.16 5.70 27.93
CA SER A 135 -41.36 5.88 29.14
C SER A 135 -40.04 6.60 28.83
N TRP A 136 -39.68 7.56 29.68
CA TRP A 136 -38.45 8.37 29.61
C TRP A 136 -37.29 7.69 30.39
N PRO A 137 -36.04 8.16 30.22
CA PRO A 137 -34.90 7.71 31.03
C PRO A 137 -35.10 8.00 32.53
N THR A 138 -34.65 7.09 33.39
CA THR A 138 -34.89 7.12 34.85
C THR A 138 -34.32 8.34 35.57
N PHE A 139 -33.32 9.01 34.99
CA PHE A 139 -32.70 10.22 35.52
C PHE A 139 -33.65 11.43 35.60
N LEU A 140 -34.67 11.52 34.74
CA LEU A 140 -35.58 12.69 34.68
C LEU A 140 -36.78 12.59 35.62
N GLY A 141 -37.10 11.39 36.13
CA GLY A 141 -38.24 11.14 37.02
C GLY A 141 -39.61 11.55 36.46
N ASP A 142 -40.61 11.62 37.35
CA ASP A 142 -41.98 12.01 37.00
C ASP A 142 -42.15 13.53 36.73
N TRP A 143 -41.09 14.32 36.96
CA TRP A 143 -41.07 15.76 36.74
C TRP A 143 -41.37 16.16 35.28
N ALA A 144 -41.03 15.27 34.33
CA ALA A 144 -41.27 15.46 32.90
C ALA A 144 -42.77 15.54 32.49
N PHE A 145 -43.71 15.18 33.38
CA PHE A 145 -45.15 15.24 33.11
C PHE A 145 -45.92 16.26 33.95
N ALA A 146 -45.25 17.04 34.81
CA ALA A 146 -45.90 17.87 35.82
C ALA A 146 -46.59 19.16 35.28
N ASN A 147 -46.28 19.61 34.06
CA ASN A 147 -46.75 20.88 33.51
C ASN A 147 -47.42 20.70 32.14
N GLY A 148 -48.75 20.56 32.11
CA GLY A 148 -49.47 20.18 30.88
C GLY A 148 -50.99 20.35 30.84
N GLY A 149 -51.58 21.30 31.58
CA GLY A 149 -52.94 21.79 31.31
C GLY A 149 -54.06 21.31 32.25
N HIS A 150 -54.42 22.17 33.20
CA HIS A 150 -55.77 22.16 33.76
C HIS A 150 -56.77 22.64 32.69
N SER A 151 -57.82 21.85 32.41
CA SER A 151 -59.24 22.27 32.37
C SER A 151 -60.10 21.43 31.41
N HIS A 152 -61.08 20.72 31.97
CA HIS A 152 -62.45 20.96 31.51
C HIS A 152 -63.46 20.62 32.61
N LYS A 153 -64.17 21.65 33.05
CA LYS A 153 -65.25 21.61 34.04
C LYS A 153 -66.55 21.24 33.33
N ARG A 154 -67.29 20.26 33.84
CA ARG A 154 -68.76 20.20 33.71
C ARG A 154 -69.35 19.91 35.08
N ARG A 155 -70.36 20.69 35.44
CA ARG A 155 -71.11 20.63 36.69
C ARG A 155 -72.39 19.82 36.50
N THR A 156 -72.76 19.14 37.59
CA THR A 156 -74.10 18.92 38.16
C THR A 156 -73.79 18.88 39.67
N ASP A 157 -74.19 19.79 40.57
CA ASP A 157 -75.55 20.29 40.90
C ASP A 157 -76.53 19.10 40.99
N ASP A 158 -77.14 18.73 42.11
CA ASP A 158 -77.16 19.26 43.50
C ASP A 158 -76.71 18.15 44.50
N GLY A 159 -76.55 18.30 45.82
CA GLY A 159 -76.69 19.40 46.80
C GLY A 159 -76.57 18.83 48.25
N ASP A 160 -76.21 19.67 49.25
CA ASP A 160 -76.29 19.48 50.73
C ASP A 160 -75.54 18.25 51.36
N ASP A 161 -75.02 18.24 52.60
CA ASP A 161 -74.76 19.26 53.63
C ASP A 161 -73.63 18.75 54.59
N ASP A 162 -72.94 19.69 55.25
CA ASP A 162 -72.22 19.61 56.55
C ASP A 162 -71.08 18.61 56.91
N ASP A 163 -70.34 19.06 57.94
CA ASP A 163 -69.38 18.41 58.85
C ASP A 163 -68.05 17.84 58.29
N VAL A 164 -66.89 18.49 58.50
CA VAL A 164 -66.13 18.82 59.74
C VAL A 164 -65.02 17.81 60.04
N ASP A 165 -63.83 18.34 60.33
CA ASP A 165 -62.65 17.58 60.76
C ASP A 165 -62.95 16.68 61.97
N ASN A 166 -62.30 15.51 62.05
CA ASN A 166 -61.07 15.37 62.85
C ASN A 166 -60.71 13.88 63.08
N GLN A 167 -59.41 13.66 63.18
CA GLN A 167 -58.67 12.45 63.55
C GLN A 167 -59.41 11.45 64.47
N SER A 168 -59.57 10.19 64.04
CA SER A 168 -58.71 9.06 64.47
C SER A 168 -59.38 7.67 64.46
N SER A 169 -58.55 6.66 64.15
CA SER A 169 -58.70 5.23 64.52
C SER A 169 -59.74 4.36 63.80
N ALA A 170 -59.58 3.03 63.97
CA ALA A 170 -60.40 1.93 63.45
C ALA A 170 -60.45 1.72 61.92
N ALA A 171 -59.43 1.03 61.38
CA ALA A 171 -59.51 0.37 60.07
C ALA A 171 -60.45 -0.84 60.13
N THR A 172 -61.76 -0.59 60.09
CA THR A 172 -62.80 -1.62 60.08
C THR A 172 -62.82 -2.35 58.72
N SER A 173 -62.91 -3.68 58.76
CA SER A 173 -63.00 -4.50 57.56
C SER A 173 -64.27 -4.19 56.75
N VAL A 174 -64.11 -3.79 55.49
CA VAL A 174 -65.17 -3.92 54.47
C VAL A 174 -64.66 -4.85 53.38
N THR A 175 -65.24 -6.05 53.37
CA THR A 175 -64.94 -7.11 52.42
C THR A 175 -65.40 -6.69 51.01
N VAL A 176 -64.46 -6.30 50.15
CA VAL A 176 -64.73 -6.21 48.71
C VAL A 176 -64.83 -7.65 48.17
N PRO A 177 -65.89 -8.03 47.42
CA PRO A 177 -65.98 -9.37 46.86
C PRO A 177 -64.87 -9.59 45.83
N ASN A 178 -64.04 -10.61 46.06
CA ASN A 178 -62.91 -10.96 45.20
C ASN A 178 -63.38 -11.42 43.81
N GLY A 179 -63.45 -10.49 42.85
CA GLY A 179 -63.41 -10.81 41.42
C GLY A 179 -61.96 -11.11 40.99
N ASP A 180 -61.73 -12.27 40.36
CA ASP A 180 -60.40 -12.74 39.96
C ASP A 180 -59.75 -11.86 38.88
N HIS A 181 -58.99 -10.85 39.34
CA HIS A 181 -58.15 -10.00 38.49
C HIS A 181 -56.65 -10.31 38.60
N GLY A 182 -56.25 -11.25 39.47
CA GLY A 182 -54.85 -11.69 39.60
C GLY A 182 -54.40 -12.52 38.39
N SER A 183 -55.23 -13.48 37.97
CA SER A 183 -54.94 -14.38 36.85
C SER A 183 -54.68 -13.64 35.53
N SER A 184 -55.51 -12.64 35.21
CA SER A 184 -55.43 -11.90 33.93
C SER A 184 -54.11 -11.14 33.75
N ASN A 185 -53.61 -10.47 34.79
CA ASN A 185 -52.37 -9.71 34.71
C ASN A 185 -51.13 -10.61 34.66
N GLN A 186 -51.16 -11.73 35.38
CA GLN A 186 -50.09 -12.74 35.32
C GLN A 186 -50.02 -13.41 33.95
N ALA A 187 -51.16 -13.76 33.34
CA ALA A 187 -51.25 -14.29 31.98
C ALA A 187 -50.73 -13.28 30.94
N ARG A 188 -51.11 -12.00 31.04
CA ARG A 188 -50.59 -10.92 30.17
C ARG A 188 -49.07 -10.73 30.31
N LEU A 189 -48.53 -10.81 31.52
CA LEU A 189 -47.08 -10.75 31.77
C LEU A 189 -46.36 -11.98 31.19
N ALA A 190 -46.93 -13.18 31.31
CA ALA A 190 -46.39 -14.40 30.71
C ALA A 190 -46.37 -14.31 29.17
N ALA A 191 -47.45 -13.84 28.55
CA ALA A 191 -47.53 -13.62 27.11
C ALA A 191 -46.48 -12.62 26.61
N ARG A 192 -46.30 -11.47 27.30
CA ARG A 192 -45.27 -10.47 26.95
C ARG A 192 -43.84 -11.02 27.11
N ARG A 193 -43.60 -11.86 28.12
CA ARG A 193 -42.30 -12.56 28.29
C ARG A 193 -42.05 -13.60 27.19
N SER A 194 -43.09 -14.32 26.76
CA SER A 194 -43.01 -15.27 25.65
C SER A 194 -42.68 -14.55 24.33
N LEU A 195 -43.41 -13.48 24.01
CA LEU A 195 -43.18 -12.69 22.79
C LEU A 195 -41.77 -12.09 22.74
N ARG A 196 -41.26 -11.56 23.85
CA ARG A 196 -39.86 -11.09 23.91
C ARG A 196 -38.83 -12.20 23.70
N ARG A 197 -39.11 -13.44 24.12
CA ARG A 197 -38.23 -14.59 23.89
C ARG A 197 -38.24 -15.00 22.41
N SER A 198 -39.40 -15.02 21.74
CA SER A 198 -39.47 -15.32 20.31
C SER A 198 -38.86 -14.21 19.45
N GLU A 199 -39.06 -12.93 19.78
CA GLU A 199 -38.39 -11.80 19.14
C GLU A 199 -36.86 -11.87 19.28
N LEU A 200 -36.35 -12.19 20.47
CA LEU A 200 -34.91 -12.35 20.71
C LEU A 200 -34.33 -13.53 19.93
N ALA A 201 -35.06 -14.66 19.88
CA ALA A 201 -34.66 -15.84 19.10
C ALA A 201 -34.59 -15.51 17.60
N ALA A 202 -35.62 -14.86 17.05
CA ALA A 202 -35.63 -14.43 15.65
C ALA A 202 -34.48 -13.45 15.34
N ARG A 203 -34.22 -12.49 16.23
CA ARG A 203 -33.10 -11.54 16.07
C ARG A 203 -31.73 -12.22 16.15
N ASN A 204 -31.58 -13.26 16.97
CA ASN A 204 -30.34 -14.03 17.05
C ASN A 204 -30.13 -14.92 15.82
N GLU A 205 -31.19 -15.50 15.26
CA GLU A 205 -31.10 -16.28 14.03
C GLU A 205 -30.73 -15.40 12.83
N VAL A 206 -31.34 -14.22 12.69
CA VAL A 206 -30.96 -13.23 11.65
C VAL A 206 -29.50 -12.77 11.79
N LYS A 207 -28.99 -12.61 13.02
CA LYS A 207 -27.56 -12.33 13.24
C LYS A 207 -26.67 -13.49 12.79
N LYS A 208 -27.04 -14.73 13.11
CA LYS A 208 -26.29 -15.93 12.74
C LYS A 208 -26.25 -16.13 11.22
N GLN A 209 -27.36 -15.85 10.53
CA GLN A 209 -27.43 -15.86 9.07
C GLN A 209 -26.50 -14.80 8.46
N ARG A 210 -26.54 -13.55 8.94
CA ARG A 210 -25.63 -12.48 8.48
C ARG A 210 -24.16 -12.83 8.67
N VAL A 211 -23.75 -13.32 9.84
CA VAL A 211 -22.35 -13.72 10.08
C VAL A 211 -21.93 -14.84 9.12
N ASN A 212 -22.81 -15.82 8.85
CA ASN A 212 -22.52 -16.88 7.91
C ASN A 212 -22.46 -16.40 6.44
N GLU A 213 -23.24 -15.38 6.07
CA GLU A 213 -23.16 -14.69 4.76
C GLU A 213 -21.89 -13.82 4.63
N GLU A 214 -21.48 -13.13 5.69
CA GLU A 214 -20.22 -12.39 5.75
C GLU A 214 -19.01 -13.34 5.66
N ASP A 215 -19.07 -14.50 6.31
CA ASP A 215 -18.06 -15.56 6.22
C ASP A 215 -17.96 -16.19 4.81
N THR A 216 -19.07 -16.41 4.12
CA THR A 216 -19.05 -16.96 2.75
C THR A 216 -18.55 -15.91 1.74
N GLN A 217 -19.01 -14.66 1.85
CA GLN A 217 -18.50 -13.56 1.02
C GLN A 217 -17.00 -13.34 1.24
N SER A 218 -16.51 -13.39 2.48
CA SER A 218 -15.09 -13.26 2.78
C SER A 218 -14.25 -14.40 2.17
N LYS A 219 -14.76 -15.64 2.19
CA LYS A 219 -14.12 -16.79 1.53
C LYS A 219 -14.08 -16.62 0.00
N GLU A 220 -15.17 -16.18 -0.62
CA GLU A 220 -15.21 -15.89 -2.06
C GLU A 220 -14.25 -14.78 -2.47
N ILE A 221 -14.18 -13.69 -1.71
CA ILE A 221 -13.26 -12.57 -1.97
C ILE A 221 -11.81 -13.07 -1.90
N ASN A 222 -11.45 -13.79 -0.84
CA ASN A 222 -10.10 -14.34 -0.69
C ASN A 222 -9.75 -15.34 -1.83
N GLU A 223 -10.69 -16.16 -2.27
CA GLU A 223 -10.46 -17.08 -3.41
C GLU A 223 -10.31 -16.33 -4.74
N LYS A 224 -11.10 -15.27 -4.97
CA LYS A 224 -10.98 -14.38 -6.13
C LYS A 224 -9.64 -13.63 -6.13
N GLU A 225 -9.18 -13.12 -4.99
CA GLU A 225 -7.86 -12.49 -4.88
C GLU A 225 -6.72 -13.47 -5.11
N LYS A 226 -6.79 -14.68 -4.54
CA LYS A 226 -5.81 -15.74 -4.78
C LYS A 226 -5.67 -16.06 -6.28
N LYS A 227 -6.79 -16.24 -6.99
CA LYS A 227 -6.78 -16.49 -8.45
C LYS A 227 -6.16 -15.33 -9.24
N ARG A 228 -6.43 -14.09 -8.86
CA ARG A 228 -5.82 -12.90 -9.48
C ARG A 228 -4.31 -12.83 -9.27
N LEU A 229 -3.82 -13.17 -8.08
CA LEU A 229 -2.37 -13.23 -7.79
C LEU A 229 -1.68 -14.32 -8.60
N GLU A 230 -2.27 -15.52 -8.70
CA GLU A 230 -1.75 -16.62 -9.52
C GLU A 230 -1.69 -16.23 -11.02
N GLU A 231 -2.69 -15.50 -11.52
CA GLU A 231 -2.72 -15.01 -12.91
C GLU A 231 -1.68 -13.89 -13.16
N GLU A 232 -1.50 -12.96 -12.22
CA GLU A 232 -0.46 -11.94 -12.30
C GLU A 232 0.95 -12.54 -12.29
N ASP A 233 1.22 -13.53 -11.44
CA ASP A 233 2.53 -14.18 -11.38
C ASP A 233 2.79 -15.01 -12.64
N LYS A 234 1.78 -15.69 -13.18
CA LYS A 234 1.88 -16.34 -14.50
C LYS A 234 2.25 -15.31 -15.58
N LYS A 235 1.56 -14.17 -15.64
CA LYS A 235 1.84 -13.09 -16.60
C LYS A 235 3.27 -12.56 -16.45
N LYS A 236 3.75 -12.30 -15.23
CA LYS A 236 5.15 -11.90 -14.96
C LYS A 236 6.14 -12.94 -15.48
N THR A 237 5.88 -14.23 -15.29
CA THR A 237 6.78 -15.28 -15.81
C THR A 237 6.79 -15.37 -17.34
N ASP A 238 5.66 -15.13 -18.00
CA ASP A 238 5.60 -15.13 -19.48
C ASP A 238 6.25 -13.87 -20.08
N GLU A 239 6.07 -12.70 -19.47
CA GLU A 239 6.81 -11.48 -19.81
C GLU A 239 8.33 -11.66 -19.64
N MET A 240 8.77 -12.31 -18.56
CA MET A 240 10.19 -12.63 -18.33
C MET A 240 10.76 -13.57 -19.41
N LYS A 241 9.99 -14.59 -19.85
CA LYS A 241 10.41 -15.47 -20.97
C LYS A 241 10.56 -14.69 -22.28
N ILE A 242 9.63 -13.78 -22.56
CA ILE A 242 9.67 -12.92 -23.76
C ILE A 242 10.92 -12.04 -23.75
N ASP A 243 11.29 -11.45 -22.61
CA ASP A 243 12.47 -10.59 -22.53
C ASP A 243 13.79 -11.37 -22.64
N ILE A 244 13.86 -12.57 -22.04
CA ILE A 244 15.01 -13.50 -22.23
C ILE A 244 15.20 -13.84 -23.72
N GLU A 245 14.11 -14.13 -24.44
CA GLU A 245 14.16 -14.46 -25.86
C GLU A 245 14.51 -13.24 -26.72
N ARG A 246 13.97 -12.05 -26.39
CA ARG A 246 14.37 -10.77 -27.01
C ARG A 246 15.86 -10.50 -26.85
N ARG A 247 16.41 -10.74 -25.65
CA ARG A 247 17.84 -10.58 -25.35
C ARG A 247 18.70 -11.56 -26.14
N ARG A 248 18.32 -12.85 -26.19
CA ARG A 248 19.00 -13.86 -27.04
C ARG A 248 19.04 -13.46 -28.51
N ARG A 249 17.93 -12.96 -29.06
CA ARG A 249 17.89 -12.45 -30.45
C ARG A 249 18.79 -11.24 -30.66
N SER A 250 18.85 -10.31 -29.71
CA SER A 250 19.76 -9.15 -29.75
C SER A 250 21.23 -9.57 -29.72
N GLU A 251 21.59 -10.51 -28.84
CA GLU A 251 22.95 -11.06 -28.74
C GLU A 251 23.35 -11.84 -30.01
N ALA A 252 22.43 -12.65 -30.57
CA ALA A 252 22.64 -13.33 -31.86
C ALA A 252 22.83 -12.36 -33.03
N MET A 253 22.09 -11.25 -33.08
CA MET A 253 22.27 -10.19 -34.08
C MET A 253 23.63 -9.50 -33.94
N ARG A 254 24.08 -9.22 -32.71
CA ARG A 254 25.42 -8.67 -32.44
C ARG A 254 26.53 -9.62 -32.89
N LEU A 255 26.41 -10.91 -32.60
CA LEU A 255 27.37 -11.93 -33.05
C LEU A 255 27.43 -12.03 -34.58
N ARG A 256 26.27 -12.02 -35.26
CA ARG A 256 26.21 -12.00 -36.73
C ARG A 256 26.85 -10.73 -37.32
N LYS A 257 26.63 -9.56 -36.70
CA LYS A 257 27.27 -8.30 -37.13
C LYS A 257 28.78 -8.38 -36.99
N LYS A 258 29.28 -8.82 -35.83
CA LYS A 258 30.72 -8.98 -35.55
C LYS A 258 31.38 -9.98 -36.51
N ALA A 259 30.75 -11.13 -36.76
CA ALA A 259 31.26 -12.13 -37.70
C ALA A 259 31.30 -11.63 -39.16
N ARG A 260 30.40 -10.71 -39.55
CA ARG A 260 30.45 -10.04 -40.85
C ARG A 260 31.59 -9.01 -40.91
N GLU A 261 31.76 -8.22 -39.87
CA GLU A 261 32.86 -7.25 -39.75
C GLU A 261 34.23 -7.95 -39.80
N GLU A 262 34.39 -9.08 -39.11
CA GLU A 262 35.60 -9.92 -39.14
C GLU A 262 35.88 -10.52 -40.52
N ARG A 263 34.84 -10.88 -41.30
CA ARG A 263 35.03 -11.34 -42.70
C ARG A 263 35.50 -10.21 -43.61
N ILE A 264 34.85 -9.05 -43.54
CA ILE A 264 35.22 -7.87 -44.33
C ILE A 264 36.66 -7.43 -44.00
N GLN A 265 37.06 -7.49 -42.72
CA GLN A 265 38.42 -7.18 -42.33
C GLN A 265 39.44 -8.18 -42.91
N LYS A 266 39.15 -9.48 -42.86
CA LYS A 266 40.01 -10.50 -43.50
C LYS A 266 40.11 -10.35 -45.01
N GLU A 267 38.98 -10.12 -45.69
CA GLU A 267 38.95 -9.85 -47.14
C GLU A 267 39.76 -8.58 -47.50
N GLY A 268 39.80 -7.59 -46.61
CA GLY A 268 40.65 -6.41 -46.75
C GLY A 268 42.14 -6.71 -46.53
N GLU A 269 42.48 -7.43 -45.46
CA GLU A 269 43.86 -7.85 -45.15
C GLU A 269 44.44 -8.73 -46.27
N GLU A 270 43.65 -9.67 -46.81
CA GLU A 270 44.01 -10.56 -47.92
C GLU A 270 44.30 -9.76 -49.21
N LYS A 271 43.42 -8.82 -49.58
CA LYS A 271 43.66 -7.91 -50.71
C LYS A 271 44.92 -7.05 -50.54
N THR A 272 45.14 -6.48 -49.37
CA THR A 272 46.38 -5.70 -49.14
C THR A 272 47.64 -6.58 -49.21
N LYS A 273 47.52 -7.90 -49.02
CA LYS A 273 48.63 -8.83 -49.18
C LYS A 273 48.85 -9.16 -50.67
N GLU A 274 47.78 -9.38 -51.44
CA GLU A 274 47.83 -9.53 -52.90
C GLU A 274 48.43 -8.29 -53.58
N GLU A 275 47.97 -7.08 -53.23
CA GLU A 275 48.50 -5.80 -53.76
C GLU A 275 49.99 -5.60 -53.45
N ASN A 276 50.46 -6.03 -52.28
CA ASN A 276 51.88 -5.97 -51.91
C ASN A 276 52.73 -7.01 -52.66
N GLU A 277 52.24 -8.23 -52.84
CA GLU A 277 52.92 -9.27 -53.63
C GLU A 277 52.99 -8.91 -55.13
N GLU A 278 51.94 -8.31 -55.68
CA GLU A 278 51.95 -7.77 -57.05
C GLU A 278 52.95 -6.61 -57.21
N ALA A 279 53.03 -5.71 -56.22
CA ALA A 279 54.00 -4.61 -56.22
C ALA A 279 55.46 -5.11 -56.11
N GLU A 280 55.72 -6.15 -55.33
CA GLU A 280 57.06 -6.76 -55.20
C GLU A 280 57.48 -7.44 -56.52
N LEU A 281 56.58 -8.21 -57.15
CA LEU A 281 56.80 -8.79 -58.48
C LEU A 281 57.06 -7.74 -59.56
N LEU A 282 56.37 -6.59 -59.53
CA LEU A 282 56.61 -5.50 -60.47
C LEU A 282 58.00 -4.87 -60.30
N ASP A 283 58.49 -4.74 -59.06
CA ASP A 283 59.83 -4.22 -58.77
C ASP A 283 60.94 -5.21 -59.15
N GLU A 284 60.71 -6.53 -58.98
CA GLU A 284 61.63 -7.57 -59.49
C GLU A 284 61.72 -7.58 -61.02
N ASN A 285 60.58 -7.61 -61.72
CA ASN A 285 60.54 -7.57 -63.19
C ASN A 285 61.22 -6.31 -63.75
N LYS A 286 61.08 -5.17 -63.06
CA LYS A 286 61.76 -3.93 -63.43
C LYS A 286 63.28 -4.03 -63.29
N LYS A 287 63.79 -4.62 -62.20
CA LYS A 287 65.23 -4.85 -61.99
C LYS A 287 65.81 -5.80 -63.05
N GLU A 288 65.08 -6.84 -63.45
CA GLU A 288 65.51 -7.70 -64.57
C GLU A 288 65.53 -6.94 -65.90
N GLY A 289 64.52 -6.12 -66.18
CA GLY A 289 64.47 -5.25 -67.36
C GLY A 289 65.64 -4.28 -67.44
N ASP A 290 65.94 -3.56 -66.34
CA ASP A 290 67.07 -2.64 -66.23
C ASP A 290 68.42 -3.37 -66.39
N LYS A 291 68.52 -4.61 -65.88
CA LYS A 291 69.71 -5.45 -66.04
C LYS A 291 69.91 -5.87 -67.50
N LEU A 292 68.87 -6.36 -68.18
CA LEU A 292 68.90 -6.73 -69.60
C LEU A 292 69.25 -5.54 -70.50
N GLN A 293 68.66 -4.36 -70.24
CA GLN A 293 69.05 -3.10 -70.90
C GLN A 293 70.55 -2.81 -70.74
N SER A 294 71.12 -3.04 -69.54
CA SER A 294 72.55 -2.85 -69.30
C SER A 294 73.45 -3.89 -69.99
N GLU A 295 72.94 -5.10 -70.23
CA GLU A 295 73.66 -6.16 -70.97
C GLU A 295 73.62 -5.90 -72.48
N ILE A 296 72.46 -5.56 -73.05
CA ILE A 296 72.31 -5.16 -74.46
C ILE A 296 73.27 -4.00 -74.78
N ARG A 297 73.27 -2.96 -73.93
CA ARG A 297 74.13 -1.79 -74.12
C ARG A 297 75.63 -2.13 -74.12
N LYS A 298 76.08 -3.02 -73.24
CA LYS A 298 77.47 -3.51 -73.24
C LYS A 298 77.78 -4.33 -74.50
N GLU A 299 76.80 -5.08 -75.01
CA GLU A 299 76.96 -5.86 -76.24
C GLU A 299 77.08 -4.94 -77.46
N GLU A 300 76.28 -3.87 -77.54
CA GLU A 300 76.38 -2.81 -78.55
C GLU A 300 77.71 -2.05 -78.48
N GLU A 301 78.13 -1.62 -77.28
CA GLU A 301 79.43 -0.96 -77.04
C GLU A 301 80.60 -1.88 -77.44
N SER A 302 80.50 -3.19 -77.21
CA SER A 302 81.55 -4.14 -77.65
C SER A 302 81.56 -4.38 -79.17
N LYS A 303 80.41 -4.35 -79.84
CA LYS A 303 80.32 -4.46 -81.31
C LYS A 303 80.91 -3.24 -82.01
N GLN A 304 80.66 -2.03 -81.50
CA GLN A 304 81.31 -0.81 -82.00
C GLN A 304 82.83 -0.89 -81.88
N HIS A 305 83.35 -1.42 -80.77
CA HIS A 305 84.81 -1.56 -80.58
C HIS A 305 85.47 -2.59 -81.52
N VAL A 306 84.71 -3.57 -82.01
CA VAL A 306 85.18 -4.55 -83.02
C VAL A 306 85.10 -3.99 -84.44
N GLU A 307 84.23 -3.02 -84.72
CA GLU A 307 84.06 -2.37 -86.03
C GLU A 307 85.06 -1.22 -86.26
N GLU A 308 85.75 -0.75 -85.21
CA GLU A 308 86.82 0.28 -85.24
C GLU A 308 88.26 -0.28 -85.32
N MET A 309 88.46 -1.61 -85.40
CA MET A 309 89.78 -2.28 -85.49
C MET A 309 90.09 -2.87 -86.87
#